data_AF-A0A4T0IN51-F1
#
_entry.id   AF-A0A4T0IN51-F1
#
_cell.length_a   1.000
_cell.length_b   1.000
_cell.length_c   1.000
_cell.angle_alpha   90.00
_cell.angle_beta   90.00
_cell.angle_gamma   90.00
#
_symmetry.space_group_name_H-M   'P 1'
#
loop_
_entity.id
_entity.type
_entity.pdbx_description
1 polymer ?
#
loop_
_entity_poly.entity_id
_entity_poly.type
_entity_poly.pdbx_seq_one_letter_code
_entity_poly.pdbx_strand_id
1 'polypeptide(L)'
;MGKMVVPRSSNVITTDSEFALVNVSVFRKYKQDFSQACRENRFIVREFQFDPSLGQESSKQLQDARDKEKFQYKKFTQLLKVVFSETFQALAHIKFLRLYIESVLRYGLPTDYLYVVIDLDEKSSNKLLPPLIQHFAHLSPSLANKVNDKSGDVNISGEYAGLLDQDIYPFPLFALDCPRND
;
A
#
# COMPACT_ATOMS: atom_id res chain seq x y z
N MET A 1 55.24 -25.64 -5.09
CA MET A 1 54.96 -25.03 -6.41
C MET A 1 54.05 -25.98 -7.17
N GLY A 2 52.85 -25.56 -7.57
CA GLY A 2 51.89 -26.44 -8.24
C GLY A 2 52.47 -27.00 -9.54
N LYS A 3 52.39 -28.32 -9.73
CA LYS A 3 52.92 -29.00 -10.92
C LYS A 3 52.06 -28.59 -12.13
N MET A 4 52.69 -28.15 -13.22
CA MET A 4 52.01 -27.81 -14.49
C MET A 4 50.98 -26.65 -14.39
N VAL A 5 51.32 -25.60 -13.65
CA VAL A 5 50.63 -24.29 -13.68
C VAL A 5 51.53 -23.29 -14.40
N VAL A 6 50.97 -22.46 -15.30
CA VAL A 6 51.75 -21.45 -16.01
C VAL A 6 52.14 -20.31 -15.03
N PRO A 7 53.44 -20.06 -14.78
CA PRO A 7 53.86 -19.00 -13.88
C PRO A 7 53.40 -17.62 -14.38
N ARG A 8 53.01 -16.72 -13.46
CA ARG A 8 52.51 -15.36 -13.76
C ARG A 8 51.27 -15.31 -14.66
N SER A 9 50.49 -16.41 -14.73
CA SER A 9 49.19 -16.42 -15.43
C SER A 9 48.03 -15.88 -14.59
N SER A 10 48.25 -15.62 -13.31
CA SER A 10 47.23 -15.15 -12.37
C SER A 10 46.92 -13.67 -12.57
N ASN A 11 45.77 -13.33 -13.12
CA ASN A 11 45.29 -11.95 -13.24
C ASN A 11 43.93 -11.79 -12.56
N VAL A 12 43.76 -10.68 -11.85
CA VAL A 12 42.48 -10.31 -11.21
C VAL A 12 41.52 -9.79 -12.28
N ILE A 13 40.34 -10.38 -12.37
CA ILE A 13 39.27 -10.00 -13.31
C ILE A 13 38.35 -8.97 -12.66
N THR A 14 37.89 -9.26 -11.45
CA THR A 14 37.04 -8.37 -10.66
C THR A 14 37.25 -8.60 -9.17
N THR A 15 36.93 -7.60 -8.37
CA THR A 15 37.03 -7.64 -6.91
C THR A 15 35.74 -7.12 -6.30
N ASP A 16 35.25 -7.80 -5.27
CA ASP A 16 34.20 -7.30 -4.41
C ASP A 16 34.77 -7.01 -2.99
N SER A 17 33.91 -6.76 -2.00
CA SER A 17 34.32 -6.42 -0.64
C SER A 17 34.94 -7.59 0.14
N GLU A 18 34.73 -8.84 -0.29
CA GLU A 18 35.09 -10.05 0.44
C GLU A 18 35.98 -11.00 -0.37
N PHE A 19 35.90 -10.96 -1.70
CA PHE A 19 36.53 -11.88 -2.64
C PHE A 19 37.14 -11.17 -3.85
N ALA A 20 38.14 -11.82 -4.43
CA ALA A 20 38.72 -11.45 -5.72
C ALA A 20 38.55 -12.60 -6.72
N LEU A 21 38.00 -12.32 -7.88
CA LEU A 21 37.91 -13.25 -9.00
C LEU A 21 39.22 -13.20 -9.80
N VAL A 22 39.93 -14.33 -9.86
CA VAL A 22 41.24 -14.42 -10.51
C VAL A 22 41.19 -15.48 -11.60
N ASN A 23 41.77 -15.20 -12.78
CA ASN A 23 41.99 -16.23 -13.79
C ASN A 23 43.34 -16.94 -13.56
N VAL A 24 43.43 -18.22 -13.89
CA VAL A 24 44.70 -18.97 -13.84
C VAL A 24 44.74 -19.92 -15.02
N SER A 25 45.89 -20.01 -15.70
CA SER A 25 46.10 -20.95 -16.80
C SER A 25 46.80 -22.22 -16.31
N VAL A 26 46.13 -23.36 -16.46
CA VAL A 26 46.60 -24.69 -16.01
C VAL A 26 46.47 -25.69 -17.15
N PHE A 27 47.39 -26.65 -17.24
CA PHE A 27 47.30 -27.72 -18.22
C PHE A 27 46.07 -28.61 -17.95
N ARG A 28 45.31 -28.95 -19.00
CA ARG A 28 44.01 -29.66 -18.90
C ARG A 28 44.07 -30.94 -18.07
N LYS A 29 45.14 -31.73 -18.21
CA LYS A 29 45.34 -32.99 -17.48
C LYS A 29 45.43 -32.79 -15.95
N TYR A 30 45.90 -31.63 -15.50
CA TYR A 30 46.13 -31.30 -14.10
C TYR A 30 45.04 -30.37 -13.51
N LYS A 31 43.91 -30.17 -14.22
CA LYS A 31 42.79 -29.35 -13.74
C LYS A 31 42.27 -29.83 -12.39
N GLN A 32 42.10 -31.15 -12.22
CA GLN A 32 41.53 -31.73 -11.00
C GLN A 32 42.48 -31.58 -9.81
N ASP A 33 43.76 -31.95 -9.99
CA ASP A 33 44.80 -31.77 -8.97
C ASP A 33 44.92 -30.30 -8.51
N PHE A 34 44.86 -29.35 -9.45
CA PHE A 34 44.86 -27.93 -9.13
C PHE A 34 43.61 -27.50 -8.37
N SER A 35 42.44 -28.00 -8.77
CA SER A 35 41.17 -27.67 -8.09
C SER A 35 41.13 -28.18 -6.66
N GLN A 36 41.71 -29.36 -6.41
CA GLN A 36 41.85 -29.92 -5.07
C GLN A 36 42.79 -29.08 -4.21
N ALA A 37 43.98 -28.72 -4.72
CA ALA A 37 44.92 -27.86 -4.02
C ALA A 37 44.33 -26.47 -3.71
N CYS A 38 43.51 -25.91 -4.60
CA CYS A 38 42.78 -24.67 -4.34
C CYS A 38 41.80 -24.82 -3.16
N ARG A 39 41.03 -25.91 -3.10
CA ARG A 39 40.08 -26.16 -2.00
C ARG A 39 40.78 -26.34 -0.65
N GLU A 40 41.91 -27.03 -0.63
CA GLU A 40 42.74 -27.20 0.58
C GLU A 40 43.23 -25.84 1.13
N ASN A 41 43.52 -24.90 0.22
CA ASN A 41 43.93 -23.54 0.57
C ASN A 41 42.74 -22.55 0.67
N ARG A 42 41.51 -23.06 0.81
CA ARG A 42 40.27 -22.26 0.98
C ARG A 42 39.92 -21.34 -0.21
N PHE A 43 40.41 -21.63 -1.41
CA PHE A 43 39.96 -20.98 -2.63
C PHE A 43 38.75 -21.71 -3.22
N ILE A 44 37.79 -20.94 -3.73
CA ILE A 44 36.59 -21.45 -4.39
C ILE A 44 36.84 -21.48 -5.91
N VAL A 45 36.83 -22.69 -6.49
CA VAL A 45 37.02 -22.88 -7.93
C VAL A 45 35.66 -22.91 -8.62
N ARG A 46 35.40 -21.93 -9.48
CA ARG A 46 34.18 -21.86 -10.30
C ARG A 46 34.37 -22.56 -11.63
N GLU A 47 33.56 -23.58 -11.90
CA GLU A 47 33.51 -24.18 -13.22
C GLU A 47 32.75 -23.26 -14.17
N PHE A 48 33.45 -22.76 -15.18
CA PHE A 48 32.89 -21.88 -16.19
C PHE A 48 33.44 -22.26 -17.55
N GLN A 49 32.54 -22.57 -18.48
CA GLN A 49 32.87 -22.76 -19.88
C GLN A 49 32.41 -21.51 -20.62
N PHE A 50 33.37 -20.78 -21.19
CA PHE A 50 33.06 -19.56 -21.93
C PHE A 50 32.34 -19.94 -23.24
N ASP A 51 31.10 -19.47 -23.36
CA ASP A 51 30.34 -19.51 -24.60
C ASP A 51 29.93 -18.07 -24.95
N PRO A 52 30.30 -17.55 -26.13
CA PRO A 52 29.94 -16.21 -26.55
C PRO A 52 28.43 -15.99 -26.67
N SER A 53 27.63 -17.06 -26.83
CA SER A 53 26.16 -16.97 -26.93
C SER A 53 25.46 -16.79 -25.59
N LEU A 54 26.02 -17.32 -24.49
CA LEU A 54 25.44 -17.24 -23.14
C LEU A 54 25.25 -15.80 -22.66
N GLY A 55 26.22 -14.91 -22.96
CA GLY A 55 26.14 -13.50 -22.59
C GLY A 55 25.01 -12.75 -23.30
N GLN A 56 24.84 -13.03 -24.61
CA GLN A 56 23.78 -12.43 -25.41
C GLN A 56 22.40 -12.95 -24.99
N GLU A 57 22.29 -14.25 -24.73
CA GLU A 57 21.04 -14.86 -24.28
C GLU A 57 20.63 -14.33 -22.91
N SER A 58 21.56 -14.27 -21.95
CA SER A 58 21.28 -13.71 -20.62
C SER A 58 20.85 -12.24 -20.70
N SER A 59 21.51 -11.43 -21.52
CA SER A 59 21.13 -10.02 -21.70
C SER A 59 19.75 -9.89 -22.35
N LYS A 60 19.42 -10.75 -23.32
CA LYS A 60 18.10 -10.76 -23.96
C LYS A 60 17.00 -11.19 -23.00
N GLN A 61 17.22 -12.26 -22.22
CA GLN A 61 16.28 -12.72 -21.21
C GLN A 61 16.00 -11.64 -20.16
N LEU A 62 17.03 -10.91 -19.72
CA LEU A 62 16.88 -9.78 -18.80
C LEU A 62 16.03 -8.65 -19.41
N GLN A 63 16.25 -8.34 -20.68
CA GLN A 63 15.48 -7.31 -21.39
C GLN A 63 14.02 -7.72 -21.58
N ASP A 64 13.77 -8.95 -22.03
CA ASP A 64 12.42 -9.51 -22.18
C ASP A 64 11.66 -9.52 -20.85
N ALA A 65 12.35 -9.83 -19.73
CA ALA A 65 11.76 -9.77 -18.39
C ALA A 65 11.36 -8.34 -18.00
N ARG A 66 12.23 -7.35 -18.25
CA ARG A 66 11.94 -5.93 -17.97
C ARG A 66 10.78 -5.40 -18.80
N ASP A 67 10.70 -5.78 -20.07
CA ASP A 67 9.62 -5.33 -20.94
C ASP A 67 8.27 -5.97 -20.54
N LYS A 68 8.29 -7.25 -20.13
CA LYS A 68 7.12 -7.91 -19.54
C LYS A 68 6.68 -7.23 -18.25
N GLU A 69 7.62 -6.92 -17.35
CA GLU A 69 7.34 -6.22 -16.09
C GLU A 69 6.64 -4.88 -16.35
N LYS A 70 7.20 -4.04 -17.22
CA LYS A 70 6.62 -2.73 -17.58
C LYS A 70 5.22 -2.88 -18.18
N PHE A 71 5.02 -3.84 -19.06
CA PHE A 71 3.73 -4.10 -19.66
C PHE A 71 2.68 -4.53 -18.63
N GLN A 72 3.04 -5.47 -17.76
CA GLN A 72 2.15 -5.95 -16.69
C GLN A 72 1.84 -4.86 -15.69
N TYR A 73 2.83 -4.07 -15.29
CA TYR A 73 2.63 -2.93 -14.39
C TYR A 73 1.63 -1.93 -14.98
N LYS A 74 1.81 -1.54 -16.24
CA LYS A 74 0.87 -0.62 -16.91
C LYS A 74 -0.55 -1.18 -16.97
N LYS A 75 -0.70 -2.45 -17.35
CA LYS A 75 -2.01 -3.13 -17.41
C LYS A 75 -2.66 -3.19 -16.03
N PHE A 76 -1.89 -3.53 -15.01
CA PHE A 76 -2.34 -3.61 -13.63
C PHE A 76 -2.82 -2.24 -13.12
N THR A 77 -2.04 -1.18 -13.31
CA THR A 77 -2.44 0.17 -12.90
C THR A 77 -3.73 0.64 -13.60
N GLN A 78 -3.89 0.33 -14.90
CA GLN A 78 -5.11 0.67 -15.63
C GLN A 78 -6.33 -0.07 -15.07
N LEU A 79 -6.19 -1.37 -14.79
CA LEU A 79 -7.27 -2.17 -14.19
C LEU A 79 -7.61 -1.66 -12.78
N LEU A 80 -6.60 -1.36 -11.97
CA LEU A 80 -6.79 -0.90 -10.60
C LEU A 80 -7.57 0.43 -10.56
N LYS A 81 -7.30 1.35 -11.49
CA LYS A 81 -8.06 2.61 -11.60
C LYS A 81 -9.55 2.37 -11.87
N VAL A 82 -9.88 1.42 -12.75
CA VAL A 82 -11.28 1.07 -13.05
C VAL A 82 -11.95 0.45 -11.82
N VAL A 83 -11.33 -0.57 -11.24
CA VAL A 83 -11.88 -1.27 -10.06
C VAL A 83 -12.04 -0.32 -8.88
N PHE A 84 -11.08 0.58 -8.67
CA PHE A 84 -11.18 1.60 -7.62
C PHE A 84 -12.37 2.54 -7.86
N SER A 85 -12.53 3.05 -9.09
CA SER A 85 -13.66 3.93 -9.43
C SER A 85 -15.01 3.27 -9.21
N GLU A 86 -15.17 2.02 -9.66
CA GLU A 86 -16.42 1.27 -9.49
C GLU A 86 -16.71 0.96 -8.01
N THR A 87 -15.67 0.57 -7.27
CA THR A 87 -15.80 0.25 -5.84
C THR A 87 -16.13 1.50 -5.01
N PHE A 88 -15.50 2.64 -5.33
CA PHE A 88 -15.78 3.91 -4.65
C PHE A 88 -17.19 4.40 -4.95
N GLN A 89 -17.66 4.27 -6.19
CA GLN A 89 -19.04 4.57 -6.54
C GLN A 89 -20.03 3.68 -5.76
N ALA A 90 -19.76 2.38 -5.65
CA ALA A 90 -20.59 1.46 -4.86
C ALA A 90 -20.61 1.86 -3.37
N LEU A 91 -19.46 2.25 -2.80
CA LEU A 91 -19.37 2.76 -1.43
C LEU A 91 -20.22 4.02 -1.23
N ALA A 92 -20.15 4.97 -2.16
CA ALA A 92 -20.96 6.19 -2.12
C ALA A 92 -22.46 5.88 -2.19
N HIS A 93 -22.88 4.94 -3.04
CA HIS A 93 -24.27 4.47 -3.10
C HIS A 93 -24.74 3.87 -1.77
N ILE A 94 -23.91 3.04 -1.12
CA ILE A 94 -24.24 2.46 0.19
C ILE A 94 -24.38 3.56 1.26
N LYS A 95 -23.49 4.56 1.26
CA LYS A 95 -23.55 5.70 2.18
C LYS A 95 -24.82 6.53 1.96
N PHE A 96 -25.17 6.81 0.70
CA PHE A 96 -26.40 7.53 0.37
C PHE A 96 -27.66 6.73 0.76
N LEU A 97 -27.66 5.42 0.55
CA LEU A 97 -28.77 4.56 0.97
C LEU A 97 -28.91 4.53 2.50
N ARG A 98 -27.81 4.50 3.25
CA ARG A 98 -27.84 4.65 4.72
C ARG A 98 -28.40 6.00 5.14
N LEU A 99 -27.94 7.08 4.50
CA LEU A 99 -28.42 8.45 4.74
C LEU A 99 -29.93 8.57 4.49
N TYR A 100 -30.42 7.95 3.41
CA TYR A 100 -31.84 7.90 3.07
C TYR A 100 -32.64 7.13 4.13
N ILE A 101 -32.21 5.91 4.48
CA ILE A 101 -32.90 5.09 5.49
C ILE A 101 -32.95 5.83 6.83
N GLU A 102 -31.84 6.45 7.24
CA GLU A 102 -31.79 7.20 8.49
C GLU A 102 -32.68 8.44 8.47
N SER A 103 -32.76 9.15 7.34
CA SER A 103 -33.67 10.27 7.16
C SER A 103 -35.13 9.83 7.29
N VAL A 104 -35.49 8.68 6.70
CA VAL A 104 -36.83 8.09 6.84
C VAL A 104 -37.12 7.70 8.29
N LEU A 105 -36.16 7.09 8.99
CA LEU A 105 -36.32 6.69 10.39
C LEU A 105 -36.42 7.88 11.35
N ARG A 106 -35.70 8.99 11.08
CA ARG A 106 -35.69 10.17 11.95
C ARG A 106 -36.85 11.12 11.68
N TYR A 107 -37.18 11.37 10.41
CA TYR A 107 -38.14 12.40 10.02
C TYR A 107 -39.50 11.87 9.57
N GLY A 108 -39.59 10.58 9.21
CA GLY A 108 -40.84 9.97 8.77
C GLY A 108 -41.31 10.47 7.40
N LEU A 109 -42.45 9.95 6.93
CA LEU A 109 -43.02 10.28 5.62
C LEU A 109 -43.74 11.65 5.65
N PRO A 110 -43.81 12.37 4.51
CA PRO A 110 -43.31 12.04 3.17
C PRO A 110 -41.80 12.24 2.99
N THR A 111 -41.21 11.59 1.98
CA THR A 111 -39.75 11.58 1.75
C THR A 111 -39.23 12.82 0.99
N ASP A 112 -39.60 14.01 1.46
CA ASP A 112 -39.18 15.28 0.86
C ASP A 112 -37.95 15.83 1.59
N TYR A 113 -36.80 15.16 1.42
CA TYR A 113 -35.54 15.53 2.07
C TYR A 113 -34.55 16.17 1.08
N LEU A 114 -33.79 17.15 1.56
CA LEU A 114 -32.66 17.73 0.84
C LEU A 114 -31.35 17.09 1.33
N TYR A 115 -30.65 16.41 0.43
CA TYR A 115 -29.32 15.86 0.69
C TYR A 115 -28.24 16.82 0.17
N VAL A 116 -27.26 17.13 0.99
CA VAL A 116 -26.16 18.04 0.65
C VAL A 116 -24.83 17.32 0.88
N VAL A 117 -23.94 17.39 -0.12
CA VAL A 117 -22.55 16.93 0.00
C VAL A 117 -21.68 18.18 0.12
N ILE A 118 -20.84 18.21 1.15
CA ILE A 118 -19.94 19.34 1.41
C ILE A 118 -18.50 18.81 1.40
N ASP A 119 -17.71 19.29 0.46
CA ASP A 119 -16.27 18.99 0.38
C ASP A 119 -15.50 20.02 1.22
N LEU A 120 -14.86 19.56 2.29
CA LEU A 120 -14.17 20.40 3.26
C LEU A 120 -12.86 19.75 3.71
N ASP A 121 -11.87 20.60 4.02
CA ASP A 121 -10.70 20.18 4.77
C ASP A 121 -11.07 19.88 6.23
N GLU A 122 -10.31 19.00 6.89
CA GLU A 122 -10.50 18.64 8.30
C GLU A 122 -10.53 19.88 9.23
N LYS A 123 -9.74 20.91 8.90
CA LYS A 123 -9.71 22.16 9.68
C LYS A 123 -11.00 22.97 9.52
N SER A 124 -11.62 22.93 8.35
CA SER A 124 -12.88 23.64 8.07
C SER A 124 -14.11 22.86 8.52
N SER A 125 -14.09 21.52 8.46
CA SER A 125 -15.20 20.67 8.94
C SER A 125 -15.44 20.89 10.44
N ASN A 126 -14.38 20.92 11.24
CA ASN A 126 -14.44 21.18 12.68
C ASN A 126 -14.99 22.57 13.03
N LYS A 127 -14.87 23.56 12.13
CA LYS A 127 -15.43 24.91 12.31
C LYS A 127 -16.88 25.02 11.86
N LEU A 128 -17.28 24.26 10.85
CA LEU A 128 -18.64 24.29 10.29
C LEU A 128 -19.64 23.47 11.11
N LEU A 129 -19.20 22.36 11.72
CA LEU A 129 -20.08 21.46 12.45
C LEU A 129 -20.82 22.15 13.62
N PRO A 130 -20.16 22.92 14.52
CA PRO A 130 -20.85 23.56 15.64
C PRO A 130 -22.01 24.51 15.25
N PRO A 131 -21.84 25.48 14.32
CA PRO A 131 -22.94 26.35 13.91
C PRO A 131 -24.07 25.58 13.19
N LEU A 132 -23.74 24.52 12.45
CA LEU A 132 -24.73 23.69 11.77
C LEU A 132 -25.59 22.91 12.78
N ILE A 133 -24.97 22.35 13.83
CA ILE A 133 -25.66 21.69 14.94
C ILE A 133 -26.59 22.67 15.64
N GLN A 134 -26.13 23.90 15.91
CA GLN A 134 -26.96 24.92 16.56
C GLN A 134 -28.18 25.30 15.71
N HIS A 135 -28.00 25.47 14.40
CA HIS A 135 -29.10 25.81 13.48
C HIS A 135 -30.15 24.71 13.41
N PHE A 136 -29.73 23.44 13.38
CA PHE A 136 -30.61 22.29 13.22
C PHE A 136 -31.01 21.60 14.53
N ALA A 137 -30.65 22.13 15.70
CA ALA A 137 -30.96 21.54 17.01
C ALA A 137 -32.47 21.27 17.21
N HIS A 138 -33.34 22.07 16.59
CA HIS A 138 -34.80 21.91 16.63
C HIS A 138 -35.29 20.58 16.03
N LEU A 139 -34.51 19.92 15.17
CA LEU A 139 -34.84 18.63 14.56
C LEU A 139 -34.67 17.44 15.50
N SER A 140 -34.04 17.62 16.66
CA SER A 140 -33.86 16.57 17.66
C SER A 140 -34.28 17.07 19.05
N PRO A 141 -35.56 16.88 19.44
CA PRO A 141 -36.06 17.33 20.75
C PRO A 141 -35.35 16.64 21.93
N SER A 142 -34.94 15.38 21.74
CA SER A 142 -34.18 14.59 22.73
C SER A 142 -32.78 15.17 22.98
N LEU A 143 -32.15 15.73 21.93
CA LEU A 143 -30.84 16.38 22.04
C LEU A 143 -30.96 17.86 22.48
N ALA A 144 -32.02 18.55 22.07
CA ALA A 144 -32.30 19.93 22.47
C ALA A 144 -32.48 20.07 23.99
N ASN A 145 -33.08 19.06 24.65
CA ASN A 145 -33.19 19.02 26.12
C ASN A 145 -31.84 18.78 26.82
N LYS A 146 -30.91 18.03 26.21
CA LYS A 146 -29.53 17.85 26.73
C LYS A 146 -28.68 19.12 26.64
N VAL A 147 -28.92 20.01 25.65
CA VAL A 147 -28.17 21.28 25.48
C VAL A 147 -28.63 22.36 26.47
N ASN A 148 -29.88 22.31 26.93
CA ASN A 148 -30.42 23.27 27.90
C ASN A 148 -30.09 22.93 29.37
N ASP A 149 -29.75 21.68 29.67
CA ASP A 149 -29.29 21.30 31.01
C ASP A 149 -27.81 21.65 31.21
N LYS A 150 -27.56 22.85 31.76
CA LYS A 150 -26.27 23.23 32.35
C LYS A 150 -26.01 22.56 33.71
N SER A 151 -26.44 21.31 33.89
CA SER A 151 -26.09 20.48 35.03
C SER A 151 -25.45 19.21 34.51
N GLY A 152 -24.11 19.19 34.51
CA GLY A 152 -23.28 18.10 34.01
C GLY A 152 -23.33 16.85 34.89
N ASP A 153 -24.49 16.21 34.99
CA ASP A 153 -24.59 14.81 35.41
C ASP A 153 -25.85 14.16 34.81
N VAL A 154 -25.66 13.43 33.72
CA VAL A 154 -26.68 12.52 33.19
C VAL A 154 -26.03 11.14 33.05
N ASN A 155 -26.02 10.39 34.15
CA ASN A 155 -25.68 8.97 34.15
C ASN A 155 -26.79 8.17 33.45
N ILE A 156 -26.62 7.91 32.15
CA ILE A 156 -27.35 6.86 31.45
C ILE A 156 -26.59 5.55 31.67
N SER A 157 -27.06 4.78 32.63
CA SER A 157 -26.58 3.43 32.92
C SER A 157 -26.73 2.53 31.69
N GLY A 158 -25.60 2.12 31.12
CA GLY A 158 -25.52 1.12 30.05
C GLY A 158 -24.15 1.17 29.38
N GLU A 159 -23.43 0.06 29.39
CA GLU A 159 -22.06 -0.09 28.84
C GLU A 159 -21.95 0.22 27.33
N TYR A 160 -23.07 0.46 26.65
CA TYR A 160 -23.16 0.84 25.23
C TYR A 160 -23.39 2.35 24.98
N ALA A 161 -23.62 3.16 26.02
CA ALA A 161 -23.91 4.59 25.88
C ALA A 161 -22.71 5.39 25.33
N GLY A 162 -21.49 5.08 25.78
CA GLY A 162 -20.27 5.76 25.34
C GLY A 162 -19.88 5.53 23.88
N LEU A 163 -20.42 4.49 23.24
CA LEU A 163 -20.18 4.16 21.83
C LEU A 163 -21.28 4.75 20.91
N LEU A 164 -22.46 5.04 21.47
CA LEU A 164 -23.59 5.68 20.78
C LEU A 164 -23.52 7.21 20.83
N ASP A 165 -22.94 7.78 21.89
CA ASP A 165 -22.87 9.24 22.09
C ASP A 165 -21.90 9.96 21.14
N GLN A 166 -21.01 9.26 20.42
CA GLN A 166 -20.02 9.91 19.53
C GLN A 166 -20.60 10.49 18.23
N ASP A 167 -21.82 10.08 17.82
CA ASP A 167 -22.39 10.45 16.51
C ASP A 167 -23.86 10.93 16.57
N ILE A 168 -24.32 11.41 17.72
CA ILE A 168 -25.69 11.95 17.82
C ILE A 168 -25.72 13.41 17.35
N TYR A 169 -25.72 13.60 16.03
CA TYR A 169 -26.02 14.89 15.41
C TYR A 169 -27.53 15.10 15.27
N PRO A 170 -28.04 16.34 15.30
CA PRO A 170 -29.47 16.62 15.12
C PRO A 170 -29.99 16.29 13.71
N PHE A 171 -29.08 16.03 12.76
CA PHE A 171 -29.35 15.56 11.41
C PHE A 171 -28.47 14.35 11.05
N PRO A 172 -28.91 13.47 10.13
CA PRO A 172 -28.07 12.40 9.60
C PRO A 172 -26.80 12.97 8.95
N LEU A 173 -25.64 12.50 9.40
CA LEU A 173 -24.33 12.93 8.88
C LEU A 173 -23.49 11.68 8.62
N PHE A 174 -22.96 11.57 7.40
CA PHE A 174 -22.02 10.51 7.04
C PHE A 174 -20.77 11.12 6.42
N ALA A 175 -19.61 10.79 7.00
CA ALA A 175 -18.34 11.04 6.36
C ALA A 175 -18.14 10.07 5.18
N LEU A 176 -17.73 10.64 4.05
CA LEU A 176 -17.19 9.91 2.91
C LEU A 176 -15.71 10.29 2.81
N ASP A 177 -14.85 9.40 3.28
CA ASP A 177 -13.41 9.61 3.20
C ASP A 177 -12.99 9.47 1.74
N CYS A 178 -12.75 10.60 1.10
CA CYS A 178 -12.13 10.62 -0.21
C CYS A 178 -10.64 10.34 0.00
N PRO A 179 -10.05 9.33 -0.67
CA PRO A 179 -8.60 9.19 -0.68
C PRO A 179 -8.04 10.40 -1.40
N ARG A 180 -7.64 11.39 -0.61
CA ARG A 180 -7.13 12.67 -1.08
C ARG A 180 -5.84 12.41 -1.86
N ASN A 181 -5.75 13.01 -3.04
CA ASN A 181 -4.51 13.16 -3.80
C ASN A 181 -3.56 14.05 -3.00
N ASP A 182 -2.60 13.44 -2.32
CA ASP A 182 -1.26 14.03 -2.18
C ASP A 182 -0.41 13.59 -3.39
#